data_AF-A0A413S044-F1
#
_entry.id   AF-A0A413S044-F1
#
_cell.length_a   1.000
_cell.length_b   1.000
_cell.length_c   1.000
_cell.angle_alpha   90.00
_cell.angle_beta   90.00
_cell.angle_gamma   90.00
#
_symmetry.space_group_name_H-M   'P 1'
#
loop_
_entity.id
_entity.type
_entity.pdbx_description
1 polymer ?
#
loop_
_entity_poly.entity_id
_entity_poly.type
_entity_poly.pdbx_seq_one_letter_code
_entity_poly.pdbx_strand_id
1 'polypeptide(L)'
;MGYKNYKQKDAKWKGNYYSGGTISAQGCGPTSIADAVYDLDPTISPAKTAKWMEDNGCSCHGSGTYYSGMVKALKHYGYSDSVQLNYTSLYGKKNAAVVTDFLKKIRTGKYIGIACMGKSIWTTSGHYVFIREVTKDHIYIYDPYNDSKECEKTTRAKWEQYVKYLFLIKKPIKYIKTTKKCHKRKAPKALARTKSLGKFKKGQRLAVDKVQGKFYHIMGYDCWVYNVNTKASK
;
A
#
# COMPACT_ATOMS: atom_id res chain seq x y z
N MET A 1 8.32 -1.25 -12.37
CA MET A 1 7.47 -2.29 -11.73
C MET A 1 6.26 -1.59 -11.14
N GLY A 2 5.04 -2.03 -11.46
CA GLY A 2 3.78 -1.40 -11.02
C GLY A 2 3.12 -2.16 -9.87
N TYR A 3 1.84 -1.91 -9.65
CA TYR A 3 1.00 -2.66 -8.71
C TYR A 3 0.45 -3.92 -9.37
N LYS A 4 -0.12 -4.82 -8.57
CA LYS A 4 -0.81 -6.02 -9.05
C LYS A 4 -2.28 -5.95 -8.67
N ASN A 5 -3.15 -6.57 -9.47
CA ASN A 5 -4.58 -6.71 -9.16
C ASN A 5 -4.83 -8.14 -8.68
N TYR A 6 -4.44 -8.43 -7.44
CA TYR A 6 -4.73 -9.72 -6.83
C TYR A 6 -6.22 -9.83 -6.50
N LYS A 7 -6.77 -11.05 -6.61
CA LYS A 7 -8.15 -11.33 -6.21
C LYS A 7 -8.17 -12.22 -4.98
N GLN A 8 -8.92 -11.85 -3.95
CA GLN A 8 -9.02 -12.64 -2.71
C GLN A 8 -9.62 -14.04 -2.94
N LYS A 9 -10.34 -14.23 -4.06
CA LYS A 9 -10.93 -15.50 -4.49
C LYS A 9 -9.99 -16.40 -5.31
N ASP A 10 -8.76 -15.98 -5.60
CA ASP A 10 -7.79 -16.80 -6.34
C ASP A 10 -7.53 -18.13 -5.62
N ALA A 11 -7.52 -19.23 -6.37
CA ALA A 11 -7.33 -20.59 -5.88
C ALA A 11 -6.08 -20.77 -5.01
N LYS A 12 -5.02 -19.99 -5.27
CA LYS A 12 -3.75 -20.06 -4.54
C LYS A 12 -3.85 -19.71 -3.07
N TRP A 13 -4.87 -18.94 -2.67
CA TRP A 13 -4.99 -18.46 -1.29
C TRP A 13 -6.42 -18.35 -0.76
N LYS A 14 -7.46 -18.54 -1.59
CA LYS A 14 -8.87 -18.43 -1.19
C LYS A 14 -9.24 -19.21 0.06
N GLY A 15 -8.61 -20.38 0.26
CA GLY A 15 -8.87 -21.29 1.38
C GLY A 15 -8.01 -21.05 2.62
N ASN A 16 -7.02 -20.15 2.54
CA ASN A 16 -6.17 -19.86 3.69
C ASN A 16 -6.99 -19.16 4.77
N TYR A 17 -6.71 -19.51 6.03
CA TYR A 17 -7.35 -18.89 7.18
C TYR A 17 -7.06 -17.39 7.27
N TYR A 18 -8.09 -16.61 7.60
CA TYR A 18 -7.95 -15.21 7.98
C TYR A 18 -9.17 -14.75 8.79
N SER A 19 -8.96 -14.15 9.96
CA SER A 19 -9.99 -13.45 10.73
C SER A 19 -11.22 -14.32 11.09
N GLY A 20 -11.01 -15.57 11.51
CA GLY A 20 -12.12 -16.48 11.82
C GLY A 20 -12.82 -17.10 10.60
N GLY A 21 -12.34 -16.82 9.39
CA GLY A 21 -12.83 -17.41 8.14
C GLY A 21 -11.69 -17.68 7.17
N THR A 22 -11.92 -17.44 5.88
CA THR A 22 -10.90 -17.58 4.84
C THR A 22 -10.62 -16.25 4.15
N ILE A 23 -9.50 -16.18 3.42
CA ILE A 23 -9.17 -15.02 2.58
C ILE A 23 -10.26 -14.75 1.55
N SER A 24 -10.93 -15.76 0.98
CA SER A 24 -12.02 -15.50 0.03
C SER A 24 -13.20 -14.76 0.66
N ALA A 25 -13.48 -15.00 1.94
CA ALA A 25 -14.58 -14.36 2.65
C ALA A 25 -14.19 -13.00 3.25
N GLN A 26 -12.98 -12.88 3.80
CA GLN A 26 -12.61 -11.77 4.67
C GLN A 26 -11.30 -11.05 4.29
N GLY A 27 -10.68 -11.45 3.17
CA GLY A 27 -9.33 -11.05 2.79
C GLY A 27 -9.19 -9.75 2.01
N CYS A 28 -10.23 -8.91 1.90
CA CYS A 28 -10.17 -7.68 1.09
C CYS A 28 -9.07 -6.71 1.54
N GLY A 29 -8.83 -6.60 2.86
CA GLY A 29 -7.74 -5.81 3.43
C GLY A 29 -6.35 -6.35 3.03
N PRO A 30 -6.00 -7.60 3.39
CA PRO A 30 -4.73 -8.22 3.01
C PRO A 30 -4.45 -8.19 1.50
N THR A 31 -5.47 -8.42 0.67
CA THR A 31 -5.35 -8.35 -0.78
C THR A 31 -5.04 -6.94 -1.25
N SER A 32 -5.78 -5.92 -0.79
CA SER A 32 -5.52 -4.51 -1.13
C SER A 32 -4.13 -4.05 -0.72
N ILE A 33 -3.61 -4.54 0.40
CA ILE A 33 -2.24 -4.26 0.85
C ILE A 33 -1.22 -4.96 -0.05
N ALA A 34 -1.44 -6.23 -0.38
CA ALA A 34 -0.56 -6.99 -1.28
C ALA A 34 -0.44 -6.32 -2.66
N ASP A 35 -1.53 -5.75 -3.17
CA ASP A 35 -1.56 -4.97 -4.41
C ASP A 35 -0.65 -3.74 -4.32
N ALA A 36 -0.77 -2.99 -3.23
CA ALA A 36 -0.02 -1.76 -3.00
C ALA A 36 1.49 -2.00 -2.82
N VAL A 37 1.89 -3.06 -2.12
CA VAL A 37 3.31 -3.33 -1.75
C VAL A 37 4.06 -4.16 -2.79
N TYR A 38 3.38 -4.67 -3.82
CA TYR A 38 4.00 -5.49 -4.87
C TYR A 38 5.17 -4.80 -5.57
N ASP A 39 5.13 -3.46 -5.66
CA ASP A 39 6.20 -2.68 -6.26
C ASP A 39 7.45 -2.59 -5.38
N LEU A 40 7.33 -2.73 -4.06
CA LEU A 40 8.44 -2.83 -3.11
C LEU A 40 9.00 -4.24 -3.04
N ASP A 41 8.11 -5.23 -2.92
CA ASP A 41 8.47 -6.65 -2.86
C ASP A 41 7.43 -7.51 -3.62
N PRO A 42 7.77 -8.03 -4.81
CA PRO A 42 6.85 -8.82 -5.63
C PRO A 42 6.58 -10.22 -5.06
N THR A 43 7.31 -10.62 -4.01
CA THR A 43 7.09 -11.91 -3.34
C THR A 43 5.94 -11.85 -2.34
N ILE A 44 5.44 -10.65 -2.00
CA ILE A 44 4.29 -10.47 -1.13
C ILE A 44 3.02 -10.85 -1.90
N SER A 45 2.16 -11.62 -1.23
CA SER A 45 0.89 -12.14 -1.75
C SER A 45 -0.20 -11.96 -0.70
N PRO A 46 -1.49 -12.05 -1.09
CA PRO A 46 -2.59 -12.00 -0.13
C PRO A 46 -2.45 -13.00 1.02
N ALA A 47 -1.96 -14.22 0.75
CA ALA A 47 -1.71 -15.22 1.79
C ALA A 47 -0.65 -14.78 2.81
N LYS A 48 0.49 -14.25 2.34
CA LYS A 48 1.55 -13.78 3.23
C LYS A 48 1.09 -12.58 4.06
N THR A 49 0.39 -11.65 3.42
CA THR A 49 -0.17 -10.48 4.08
C THR A 49 -1.20 -10.87 5.13
N ALA A 50 -2.14 -11.75 4.80
CA ALA A 50 -3.17 -12.22 5.71
C ALA A 50 -2.57 -12.93 6.93
N LYS A 51 -1.62 -13.84 6.71
CA LYS A 51 -0.91 -14.51 7.80
C LYS A 51 -0.22 -13.51 8.73
N TRP A 52 0.56 -12.57 8.17
CA TRP A 52 1.23 -11.57 8.98
C TRP A 52 0.24 -10.71 9.77
N MET A 53 -0.86 -10.29 9.14
CA MET A 53 -1.88 -9.46 9.77
C MET A 53 -2.57 -10.19 10.93
N GLU A 54 -2.89 -11.47 10.77
CA GLU A 54 -3.44 -12.32 11.83
C GLU A 54 -2.45 -12.42 13.00
N ASP A 55 -1.19 -12.79 12.72
CA ASP A 55 -0.13 -12.96 13.72
C ASP A 55 0.18 -11.65 14.49
N ASN A 56 -0.24 -10.49 13.96
CA ASN A 56 0.07 -9.16 14.52
C ASN A 56 -1.17 -8.40 15.01
N GLY A 57 -2.30 -9.08 15.23
CA GLY A 57 -3.51 -8.47 15.80
C GLY A 57 -4.13 -7.38 14.91
N CYS A 58 -4.04 -7.55 13.59
CA CYS A 58 -4.62 -6.62 12.62
C CYS A 58 -6.01 -7.07 12.13
N SER A 59 -6.43 -8.29 12.47
CA SER A 59 -7.71 -8.87 12.09
C SER A 59 -8.76 -8.74 13.21
N CYS A 60 -10.00 -8.50 12.81
CA CYS A 60 -11.17 -8.45 13.68
C CYS A 60 -12.02 -9.69 13.42
N HIS A 61 -11.99 -10.67 14.33
CA HIS A 61 -12.63 -11.97 14.15
C HIS A 61 -14.06 -11.86 13.60
N GLY A 62 -14.32 -12.51 12.46
CA GLY A 62 -15.61 -12.49 11.76
C GLY A 62 -15.87 -11.25 10.88
N SER A 63 -15.03 -10.22 10.95
CA SER A 63 -15.20 -8.92 10.28
C SER A 63 -14.00 -8.51 9.41
N GLY A 64 -13.03 -9.40 9.19
CA GLY A 64 -11.87 -9.12 8.37
C GLY A 64 -10.82 -8.26 9.08
N THR A 65 -10.61 -7.02 8.63
CA THR A 65 -9.41 -6.22 8.94
C THR A 65 -9.72 -4.93 9.69
N TYR A 66 -9.03 -4.67 10.81
CA TYR A 66 -9.10 -3.40 11.54
C TYR A 66 -8.55 -2.23 10.71
N TYR A 67 -9.14 -1.05 10.88
CA TYR A 67 -8.64 0.19 10.27
C TYR A 67 -7.19 0.50 10.70
N SER A 68 -6.89 0.34 12.00
CA SER A 68 -5.54 0.45 12.53
C SER A 68 -4.59 -0.61 11.96
N GLY A 69 -5.10 -1.82 11.71
CA GLY A 69 -4.39 -2.93 11.07
C GLY A 69 -3.90 -2.60 9.66
N MET A 70 -4.70 -1.85 8.88
CA MET A 70 -4.28 -1.37 7.54
C MET A 70 -3.01 -0.52 7.61
N VAL A 71 -3.01 0.50 8.48
CA VAL A 71 -1.86 1.39 8.64
C VAL A 71 -0.66 0.61 9.19
N LYS A 72 -0.86 -0.27 10.17
CA LYS A 72 0.20 -1.08 10.77
C LYS A 72 0.88 -1.98 9.73
N ALA A 73 0.11 -2.68 8.91
CA ALA A 73 0.61 -3.56 7.86
C ALA A 73 1.34 -2.78 6.74
N LEU A 74 0.76 -1.68 6.24
CA LEU A 74 1.41 -0.86 5.22
C LEU A 74 2.78 -0.34 5.70
N LYS A 75 2.86 0.12 6.95
CA LYS A 75 4.13 0.56 7.56
C LYS A 75 5.13 -0.58 7.69
N HIS A 76 4.68 -1.76 8.11
CA HIS A 76 5.53 -2.95 8.19
C HIS A 76 6.17 -3.31 6.84
N TYR A 77 5.40 -3.27 5.75
CA TYR A 77 5.90 -3.56 4.41
C TYR A 77 6.68 -2.41 3.76
N GLY A 78 6.92 -1.33 4.50
CA GLY A 78 7.84 -0.26 4.13
C GLY A 78 7.21 1.07 3.79
N TYR A 79 5.88 1.15 3.61
CA TYR A 79 5.17 2.41 3.44
C TYR A 79 4.99 3.15 4.77
N SER A 80 6.11 3.61 5.34
CA SER A 80 6.21 4.18 6.68
C SER A 80 5.39 5.46 6.87
N ASP A 81 5.19 6.23 5.80
CA ASP A 81 4.40 7.46 5.77
C ASP A 81 2.88 7.21 5.57
N SER A 82 2.42 5.95 5.59
CA SER A 82 0.99 5.62 5.42
C SER A 82 0.14 6.12 6.58
N VAL A 83 -1.01 6.69 6.27
CA VAL A 83 -1.93 7.29 7.26
C VAL A 83 -3.40 7.02 6.94
N GLN A 84 -4.22 6.92 7.98
CA GLN A 84 -5.68 7.02 7.87
C GLN A 84 -6.09 8.50 7.94
N LEU A 85 -6.95 8.94 7.02
CA LEU A 85 -7.28 10.36 6.87
C LEU A 85 -8.51 10.81 7.66
N ASN A 86 -9.38 9.87 8.06
CA ASN A 86 -10.60 10.17 8.79
C ASN A 86 -10.92 9.08 9.82
N TYR A 87 -11.50 9.47 10.96
CA TYR A 87 -11.89 8.56 12.04
C TYR A 87 -13.40 8.51 12.29
N THR A 88 -14.15 9.37 11.61
CA THR A 88 -15.61 9.27 11.48
C THR A 88 -15.96 8.81 10.08
N SER A 89 -16.92 7.89 9.97
CA SER A 89 -17.41 7.40 8.67
C SER A 89 -17.84 8.55 7.75
N LEU A 90 -17.46 8.46 6.48
CA LEU A 90 -17.88 9.38 5.42
C LEU A 90 -19.10 8.86 4.63
N TYR A 91 -19.65 7.70 5.00
CA TYR A 91 -20.71 7.05 4.25
C TYR A 91 -21.95 7.96 4.18
N GLY A 92 -22.54 8.07 2.98
CA GLY A 92 -23.63 8.98 2.67
C GLY A 92 -23.22 10.45 2.44
N LYS A 93 -21.96 10.83 2.70
CA LYS A 93 -21.50 12.21 2.53
C LYS A 93 -21.03 12.46 1.08
N LYS A 94 -21.31 13.65 0.58
CA LYS A 94 -20.81 14.16 -0.71
C LYS A 94 -19.95 15.40 -0.47
N ASN A 95 -19.03 15.69 -1.39
CA ASN A 95 -18.15 16.86 -1.33
C ASN A 95 -17.30 17.00 -0.05
N ALA A 96 -17.02 15.91 0.66
CA ALA A 96 -16.19 15.96 1.87
C ALA A 96 -14.77 16.46 1.53
N ALA A 97 -14.25 17.44 2.28
CA ALA A 97 -12.93 18.03 2.03
C ALA A 97 -11.81 16.99 2.02
N VAL A 98 -11.87 16.01 2.91
CA VAL A 98 -10.91 14.89 2.99
C VAL A 98 -10.91 14.03 1.72
N VAL A 99 -12.07 13.81 1.09
CA VAL A 99 -12.18 13.09 -0.20
C VAL A 99 -11.53 13.91 -1.31
N THR A 100 -11.83 15.21 -1.37
CA THR A 100 -11.24 16.12 -2.36
C THR A 100 -9.71 16.13 -2.27
N ASP A 101 -9.17 16.26 -1.06
CA ASP A 101 -7.73 16.26 -0.81
C ASP A 101 -7.08 14.90 -1.15
N PHE A 102 -7.70 13.79 -0.74
CA PHE A 102 -7.24 12.44 -1.07
C PHE A 102 -7.11 12.21 -2.58
N LEU A 103 -8.17 12.51 -3.35
CA LEU A 103 -8.17 12.35 -4.80
C LEU A 103 -7.15 13.29 -5.47
N LYS A 104 -7.04 14.54 -4.99
CA LYS A 104 -6.06 15.51 -5.49
C LYS A 104 -4.63 15.02 -5.28
N LYS A 105 -4.32 14.47 -4.10
CA LYS A 105 -3.00 13.90 -3.77
C LYS A 105 -2.66 12.72 -4.69
N ILE A 106 -3.58 11.77 -4.88
CA ILE A 106 -3.33 10.62 -5.77
C ILE A 106 -3.10 11.07 -7.22
N ARG A 107 -3.87 12.05 -7.71
CA ARG A 107 -3.72 12.61 -9.07
C ARG A 107 -2.35 13.23 -9.33
N THR A 108 -1.59 13.62 -8.30
CA THR A 108 -0.19 14.07 -8.48
C THR A 108 0.76 12.96 -8.92
N GLY A 109 0.33 11.69 -8.87
CA GLY A 109 1.17 10.52 -9.15
C GLY A 109 2.16 10.17 -8.03
N LYS A 110 2.19 10.95 -6.94
CA LYS A 110 3.06 10.76 -5.77
C LYS A 110 2.42 9.90 -4.66
N TYR A 111 1.12 9.66 -4.76
CA TYR A 111 0.35 8.90 -3.78
C TYR A 111 -0.51 7.84 -4.47
N ILE A 112 -0.84 6.81 -3.71
CA ILE A 112 -1.92 5.86 -3.95
C ILE A 112 -2.78 5.81 -2.69
N GLY A 113 -3.85 5.02 -2.70
CA GLY A 113 -4.62 4.86 -1.48
C GLY A 113 -5.38 3.56 -1.43
N ILE A 114 -5.97 3.32 -0.27
CA ILE A 114 -6.95 2.26 -0.04
C ILE A 114 -8.17 2.94 0.55
N ALA A 115 -9.36 2.49 0.14
CA ALA A 115 -10.61 2.97 0.70
C ALA A 115 -11.38 1.81 1.31
N CYS A 116 -11.97 2.03 2.49
CA CYS A 116 -13.02 1.18 3.01
C CYS A 116 -14.35 1.70 2.49
N MET A 117 -15.02 0.92 1.66
CA MET A 117 -16.34 1.21 1.10
C MET A 117 -17.43 0.64 2.00
N GLY A 118 -18.58 1.30 2.04
CA GLY A 118 -19.83 0.81 2.62
C GLY A 118 -20.71 0.10 1.59
N LYS A 119 -21.95 -0.20 1.98
CA LYS A 119 -22.94 -0.87 1.13
C LYS A 119 -23.10 -0.17 -0.22
N SER A 120 -22.82 -0.88 -1.30
CA SER A 120 -22.67 -0.35 -2.67
C SER A 120 -22.49 -1.49 -3.68
N ILE A 121 -22.11 -1.17 -4.93
CA ILE A 121 -21.74 -2.18 -5.94
C ILE A 121 -20.52 -3.03 -5.54
N TRP A 122 -19.67 -2.52 -4.63
CA TRP A 122 -18.48 -3.23 -4.17
C TRP A 122 -18.77 -4.22 -3.03
N THR A 123 -19.85 -4.02 -2.26
CA THR A 123 -20.12 -4.81 -1.06
C THR A 123 -21.53 -4.59 -0.52
N THR A 124 -22.05 -5.57 0.23
CA THR A 124 -23.30 -5.40 0.99
C THR A 124 -23.08 -4.78 2.37
N SER A 125 -21.82 -4.66 2.84
CA SER A 125 -21.48 -4.16 4.17
C SER A 125 -20.23 -3.25 4.16
N GLY A 126 -19.04 -3.80 4.43
CA GLY A 126 -17.75 -3.11 4.43
C GLY A 126 -16.75 -3.82 3.53
N HIS A 127 -15.94 -3.08 2.78
CA HIS A 127 -14.96 -3.68 1.85
C HIS A 127 -13.78 -2.77 1.57
N TYR A 128 -12.57 -3.31 1.60
CA TYR A 128 -11.38 -2.54 1.22
C TYR A 128 -11.11 -2.69 -0.27
N VAL A 129 -10.82 -1.57 -0.92
CA VAL A 129 -10.43 -1.51 -2.33
C VAL A 129 -9.16 -0.68 -2.50
N PHE A 130 -8.29 -1.08 -3.42
CA PHE A 130 -7.04 -0.37 -3.69
C PHE A 130 -7.22 0.65 -4.81
N ILE A 131 -6.86 1.91 -4.57
CA ILE A 131 -6.94 3.02 -5.53
C ILE A 131 -5.53 3.28 -6.07
N ARG A 132 -5.30 2.80 -7.29
CA ARG A 132 -4.00 2.86 -7.95
C ARG A 132 -3.74 4.17 -8.69
N GLU A 133 -4.80 4.85 -9.13
CA GLU A 133 -4.72 6.02 -9.99
C GLU A 133 -6.01 6.83 -9.95
N VAL A 134 -5.87 8.16 -10.07
CA VAL A 134 -6.98 9.10 -10.21
C VAL A 134 -6.64 10.05 -11.34
N THR A 135 -7.53 10.18 -12.31
CA THR A 135 -7.43 11.17 -13.39
C THR A 135 -8.38 12.34 -13.12
N LYS A 136 -8.61 13.20 -14.13
CA LYS A 136 -9.60 14.27 -14.01
C LYS A 136 -11.01 13.72 -13.78
N ASP A 137 -11.35 12.65 -14.50
CA ASP A 137 -12.75 12.18 -14.61
C ASP A 137 -12.98 10.83 -13.90
N HIS A 138 -11.91 10.05 -13.69
CA HIS A 138 -12.03 8.67 -13.23
C HIS A 138 -11.15 8.34 -12.03
N ILE A 139 -11.64 7.41 -11.22
CA ILE A 139 -10.93 6.73 -10.16
C ILE A 139 -10.75 5.30 -10.62
N TYR A 140 -9.51 4.83 -10.60
CA TYR A 140 -9.19 3.47 -10.97
C TYR A 140 -8.84 2.64 -9.75
N ILE A 141 -9.51 1.50 -9.65
CA ILE A 141 -9.59 0.68 -8.45
C ILE A 141 -9.18 -0.73 -8.82
N TYR A 142 -8.42 -1.40 -7.97
CA TYR A 142 -8.33 -2.86 -7.93
C TYR A 142 -9.23 -3.32 -6.79
N ASP A 143 -10.31 -4.00 -7.16
CA ASP A 143 -11.25 -4.56 -6.20
C ASP A 143 -10.84 -6.01 -5.89
N PRO A 144 -10.52 -6.36 -4.64
CA PRO A 144 -10.14 -7.72 -4.26
C PRO A 144 -11.17 -8.80 -4.60
N TYR A 145 -12.45 -8.47 -4.67
CA TYR A 145 -13.55 -9.43 -4.80
C TYR A 145 -14.20 -9.44 -6.19
N ASN A 146 -14.44 -8.26 -6.77
CA ASN A 146 -15.09 -8.10 -8.07
C ASN A 146 -14.07 -7.61 -9.12
N ASP A 147 -14.22 -8.03 -10.37
CA ASP A 147 -13.42 -7.56 -11.51
C ASP A 147 -14.29 -6.92 -12.61
N SER A 148 -15.56 -6.67 -12.31
CA SER A 148 -16.45 -5.93 -13.20
C SER A 148 -15.90 -4.53 -13.49
N LYS A 149 -16.15 -4.04 -14.71
CA LYS A 149 -15.64 -2.75 -15.19
C LYS A 149 -16.04 -1.58 -14.27
N GLU A 150 -17.24 -1.63 -13.69
CA GLU A 150 -17.75 -0.57 -12.81
C GLU A 150 -17.06 -0.53 -11.44
N CYS A 151 -16.62 -1.70 -10.94
CA CYS A 151 -15.88 -1.80 -9.69
C CYS A 151 -14.41 -1.36 -9.86
N GLU A 152 -13.85 -1.49 -11.06
CA GLU A 152 -12.45 -1.19 -11.37
C GLU A 152 -12.23 0.23 -11.96
N LYS A 153 -13.29 0.85 -12.49
CA LYS A 153 -13.25 2.22 -13.03
C LYS A 153 -14.57 2.93 -12.73
N THR A 154 -14.50 4.00 -11.94
CA THR A 154 -15.68 4.76 -11.51
C THR A 154 -15.43 6.26 -11.57
N THR A 155 -16.47 7.07 -11.35
CA THR A 155 -16.36 8.52 -11.22
C THR A 155 -16.48 8.92 -9.75
N ARG A 156 -15.99 10.11 -9.39
CA ARG A 156 -16.12 10.62 -8.02
C ARG A 156 -17.58 10.59 -7.53
N ALA A 157 -18.53 11.03 -8.34
CA ALA A 157 -19.94 11.10 -7.98
C ALA A 157 -20.55 9.73 -7.66
N LYS A 158 -20.11 8.68 -8.36
CA LYS A 158 -20.56 7.29 -8.12
C LYS A 158 -19.83 6.61 -6.96
N TRP A 159 -18.74 7.19 -6.48
CA TRP A 159 -17.85 6.57 -5.49
C TRP A 159 -17.92 7.22 -4.10
N GLU A 160 -17.89 8.55 -4.01
CA GLU A 160 -17.62 9.25 -2.75
C GLU A 160 -18.67 9.01 -1.66
N GLN A 161 -19.95 8.89 -2.05
CA GLN A 161 -21.05 8.65 -1.11
C GLN A 161 -20.97 7.28 -0.42
N TYR A 162 -20.17 6.35 -0.96
CA TYR A 162 -19.99 5.02 -0.38
C TYR A 162 -18.70 4.88 0.42
N VAL A 163 -17.86 5.92 0.48
CA VAL A 163 -16.61 5.89 1.25
C VAL A 163 -16.92 5.89 2.75
N LYS A 164 -16.35 4.96 3.50
CA LYS A 164 -16.33 5.00 4.97
C LYS A 164 -15.03 5.61 5.47
N TYR A 165 -13.90 5.06 5.04
CA TYR A 165 -12.57 5.45 5.52
C TYR A 165 -11.54 5.47 4.40
N LEU A 166 -10.57 6.39 4.50
CA LEU A 166 -9.52 6.59 3.50
C LEU A 166 -8.14 6.39 4.12
N PHE A 167 -7.29 5.68 3.40
CA PHE A 167 -5.90 5.41 3.75
C PHE A 167 -5.02 5.92 2.63
N LEU A 168 -4.16 6.89 2.94
CA LEU A 168 -3.27 7.50 1.98
C LEU A 168 -1.87 6.89 2.11
N ILE A 169 -1.30 6.51 0.97
CA ILE A 169 -0.01 5.84 0.88
C ILE A 169 0.88 6.70 -0.02
N LYS A 170 2.02 7.13 0.50
CA LYS A 170 3.01 7.90 -0.25
C LYS A 170 3.94 6.96 -0.99
N LYS A 171 4.07 7.15 -2.30
CA LYS A 171 4.95 6.35 -3.15
C LYS A 171 6.42 6.73 -2.91
N PRO A 172 7.36 5.81 -3.18
CA PRO A 172 8.76 6.20 -3.29
C PRO A 172 8.94 7.23 -4.41
N ILE A 173 9.89 8.15 -4.21
CA ILE A 173 10.27 9.18 -5.18
C ILE A 173 10.86 8.53 -6.43
N LYS A 174 11.65 7.46 -6.26
CA LYS A 174 12.26 6.71 -7.36
C LYS A 174 12.71 5.33 -6.90
N TYR A 175 12.98 4.49 -7.88
CA TYR A 175 13.63 3.20 -7.68
C TYR A 175 15.08 3.26 -8.15
N ILE A 176 15.95 2.58 -7.42
CA ILE A 176 17.37 2.44 -7.75
C ILE A 176 17.76 0.97 -7.72
N LYS A 177 18.87 0.63 -8.38
CA LYS A 177 19.50 -0.68 -8.32
C LYS A 177 20.93 -0.52 -7.83
N THR A 178 21.36 -1.33 -6.86
CA THR A 178 22.74 -1.31 -6.39
C THR A 178 23.70 -1.82 -7.48
N THR A 179 24.79 -1.10 -7.74
CA THR A 179 25.80 -1.48 -8.75
C THR A 179 26.86 -2.43 -8.16
N LYS A 180 27.03 -2.41 -6.84
CA LYS A 180 27.88 -3.30 -6.05
C LYS A 180 27.28 -3.53 -4.66
N LYS A 181 27.97 -4.27 -3.78
CA LYS A 181 27.57 -4.37 -2.36
C LYS A 181 27.55 -2.97 -1.75
N CYS A 182 26.41 -2.53 -1.22
CA CYS A 182 26.22 -1.17 -0.70
C CYS A 182 26.03 -1.19 0.81
N HIS A 183 26.82 -0.40 1.56
CA HIS A 183 26.63 -0.28 3.01
C HIS A 183 25.29 0.37 3.35
N LYS A 184 24.55 -0.27 4.25
CA LYS A 184 23.41 0.32 4.96
C LYS A 184 23.96 1.22 6.06
N ARG A 185 23.48 2.46 6.14
CA ARG A 185 23.95 3.47 7.08
C ARG A 185 22.79 3.96 7.94
N LYS A 186 23.03 4.22 9.23
CA LYS A 186 21.99 4.82 10.09
C LYS A 186 21.73 6.30 9.73
N ALA A 187 22.71 6.99 9.17
CA ALA A 187 22.62 8.42 8.82
C ALA A 187 23.25 8.73 7.45
N PRO A 188 22.90 9.86 6.80
CA PRO A 188 23.44 10.29 5.51
C PRO A 188 24.83 10.93 5.66
N LYS A 189 25.77 10.17 6.23
CA LYS A 189 27.16 10.59 6.50
C LYS A 189 28.14 9.52 6.01
N ALA A 190 29.43 9.88 5.93
CA ALA A 190 30.52 8.95 5.61
C ALA A 190 30.55 7.75 6.58
N LEU A 191 31.10 6.61 6.16
CA LEU A 191 30.91 5.34 6.89
C LEU A 191 31.65 5.38 8.24
N ALA A 192 32.85 5.95 8.26
CA ALA A 192 33.58 6.23 9.50
C ALA A 192 32.80 7.12 10.48
N ARG A 193 31.78 7.84 10.01
CA ARG A 193 30.95 8.79 10.79
C ARG A 193 29.53 8.26 11.06
N THR A 194 29.24 6.99 10.78
CA THR A 194 27.92 6.39 11.04
C THR A 194 28.00 4.87 11.23
N LYS A 195 27.13 4.31 12.08
CA LYS A 195 27.04 2.86 12.28
C LYS A 195 26.60 2.17 10.98
N SER A 196 27.34 1.15 10.56
CA SER A 196 26.93 0.25 9.47
C SER A 196 25.86 -0.72 9.98
N LEU A 197 24.77 -0.87 9.23
CA LEU A 197 23.67 -1.81 9.52
C LEU A 197 23.75 -3.06 8.62
N GLY A 198 24.95 -3.39 8.15
CA GLY A 198 25.17 -4.42 7.14
C GLY A 198 25.22 -3.87 5.71
N LYS A 199 25.01 -4.75 4.71
CA LYS A 199 25.16 -4.43 3.29
C LYS A 199 23.97 -4.94 2.47
N PHE A 200 23.56 -4.17 1.47
CA PHE A 200 22.73 -4.64 0.36
C PHE A 200 23.57 -5.45 -0.63
N LYS A 201 22.96 -6.44 -1.27
CA LYS A 201 23.60 -7.25 -2.32
C LYS A 201 23.76 -6.42 -3.61
N LYS A 202 24.66 -6.82 -4.51
CA LYS A 202 24.75 -6.24 -5.87
C LYS A 202 23.48 -6.56 -6.64
N GLY A 203 22.98 -5.61 -7.42
CA GLY A 203 21.79 -5.79 -8.26
C GLY A 203 20.46 -5.75 -7.49
N GLN A 204 20.47 -5.39 -6.21
CA GLN A 204 19.25 -5.28 -5.42
C GLN A 204 18.49 -4.00 -5.79
N ARG A 205 17.20 -4.13 -6.09
CA ARG A 205 16.30 -2.99 -6.35
C ARG A 205 15.84 -2.42 -5.01
N LEU A 206 15.91 -1.09 -4.88
CA LEU A 206 15.61 -0.37 -3.64
C LEU A 206 14.69 0.81 -3.95
N ALA A 207 13.74 1.06 -3.06
CA ALA A 207 12.82 2.19 -3.11
C ALA A 207 13.37 3.38 -2.33
N VAL A 208 13.39 4.57 -2.94
CA VAL A 208 13.91 5.79 -2.32
C VAL A 208 12.77 6.72 -1.96
N ASP A 209 12.67 7.10 -0.69
CA ASP A 209 11.67 8.01 -0.16
C ASP A 209 12.24 9.39 0.23
N LYS A 210 13.56 9.51 0.46
CA LYS A 210 14.24 10.78 0.77
C LYS A 210 15.62 10.87 0.12
N VAL A 211 16.06 12.10 -0.19
CA VAL A 211 17.38 12.40 -0.73
C VAL A 211 18.03 13.48 0.12
N GLN A 212 19.26 13.25 0.58
CA GLN A 212 20.05 14.24 1.32
C GLN A 212 21.48 14.27 0.77
N GLY A 213 21.77 15.31 -0.01
CA GLY A 213 23.03 15.42 -0.75
C GLY A 213 23.26 14.18 -1.62
N LYS A 214 24.36 13.48 -1.37
CA LYS A 214 24.74 12.26 -2.09
C LYS A 214 24.18 10.96 -1.47
N PHE A 215 23.24 11.06 -0.53
CA PHE A 215 22.65 9.90 0.15
C PHE A 215 21.17 9.74 -0.17
N TYR A 216 20.75 8.49 -0.35
CA TYR A 216 19.37 8.10 -0.52
C TYR A 216 18.90 7.34 0.71
N HIS A 217 17.77 7.76 1.26
CA HIS A 217 17.06 6.97 2.26
C HIS A 217 16.30 5.85 1.56
N ILE A 218 16.31 4.66 2.15
CA ILE A 218 15.73 3.45 1.58
C ILE A 218 14.49 3.05 2.35
N MET A 219 13.35 3.17 1.67
CA MET A 219 12.03 2.77 2.15
C MET A 219 12.01 1.26 2.50
N GLY A 220 11.38 0.91 3.64
CA GLY A 220 11.31 -0.47 4.16
C GLY A 220 12.54 -0.98 4.90
N TYR A 221 13.68 -0.26 4.85
CA TYR A 221 14.89 -0.63 5.59
C TYR A 221 15.33 0.41 6.62
N ASP A 222 14.70 1.60 6.61
CA ASP A 222 15.02 2.74 7.48
C ASP A 222 16.53 3.02 7.56
N CYS A 223 17.16 3.12 6.39
CA CYS A 223 18.61 3.29 6.29
C CYS A 223 19.01 4.11 5.07
N TRP A 224 20.25 4.58 5.06
CA TRP A 224 20.82 5.40 4.01
C TRP A 224 21.86 4.65 3.19
N VAL A 225 21.90 4.93 1.89
CA VAL A 225 22.93 4.44 0.97
C VAL A 225 23.57 5.60 0.22
N TYR A 226 24.84 5.43 -0.19
CA TYR A 226 25.56 6.43 -0.98
C TYR A 226 25.22 6.25 -2.47
N ASN A 227 24.78 7.32 -3.12
CA ASN A 227 24.14 7.27 -4.44
C ASN A 227 25.08 6.78 -5.56
N VAL A 228 26.39 7.03 -5.48
CA VAL A 228 27.37 6.63 -6.50
C VAL A 228 27.46 5.12 -6.69
N ASN A 229 27.00 4.34 -5.71
CA ASN A 229 26.98 2.88 -5.76
C ASN A 229 25.63 2.36 -6.28
N THR A 230 24.83 3.22 -6.90
CA THR A 230 23.47 2.92 -7.33
C THR A 230 23.22 3.53 -8.72
N LYS A 231 22.29 2.94 -9.47
CA LYS A 231 21.80 3.50 -10.74
C LYS A 231 20.28 3.53 -10.74
N ALA A 232 19.68 4.37 -11.58
CA ALA A 232 18.23 4.41 -11.73
C ALA A 232 17.68 3.03 -12.12
N SER A 233 16.52 2.69 -11.57
CA SER A 233 15.73 1.51 -11.94
C SER A 233 14.33 1.95 -12.33
N LYS A 234 13.78 1.33 -13.37
CA LYS A 234 12.34 1.36 -13.63
C LYS A 234 11.58 0.47 -12.62
#